data_AF-A0A916KAJ6-F1
#
_entry.id   AF-A0A916KAJ6-F1
#
_cell.length_a   1.000
_cell.length_b   1.000
_cell.length_c   1.000
_cell.angle_alpha   90.00
_cell.angle_beta   90.00
_cell.angle_gamma   90.00
#
_symmetry.space_group_name_H-M   'P 1'
#
loop_
_entity.id
_entity.type
_entity.pdbx_description
1 polymer ?
#
loop_
_entity_poly.entity_id
_entity_poly.type
_entity_poly.pdbx_seq_one_letter_code
_entity_poly.pdbx_strand_id
1 'polypeptide(L)' 'MGCVDAMPPTNRYYIIYDEYSISICTMFDDICDALANGSVLFGYTDCEDMAHSMMGECFLALEKRNV' A
#
# COMPACT_ATOMS: atom_id res chain seq x y z
N MET A 1 -5.74 -11.06 -31.51
CA MET A 1 -6.96 -10.42 -30.96
C MET A 1 -6.62 -9.99 -29.54
N GLY A 2 -5.97 -8.84 -29.40
CA GLY A 2 -5.50 -8.33 -28.11
C GLY A 2 -6.63 -7.57 -27.45
N CYS A 3 -7.40 -8.25 -26.61
CA CYS A 3 -8.27 -7.59 -25.64
C CYS A 3 -7.44 -7.37 -24.38
N VAL A 4 -6.40 -6.53 -24.47
CA VAL A 4 -5.89 -5.90 -23.25
C VAL A 4 -6.93 -4.83 -22.95
N ASP A 5 -7.95 -5.23 -22.19
CA ASP A 5 -8.83 -4.30 -21.52
C ASP A 5 -7.88 -3.38 -20.77
N ALA A 6 -7.70 -2.16 -21.27
CA ALA A 6 -6.92 -1.14 -20.62
C ALA A 6 -7.74 -0.80 -19.38
N MET A 7 -7.60 -1.64 -18.36
CA MET A 7 -8.09 -1.43 -17.02
C MET A 7 -7.68 0.00 -16.72
N PRO A 8 -8.65 0.91 -16.48
CA PRO A 8 -8.32 2.31 -16.26
C PRO A 8 -7.23 2.33 -15.17
N PRO A 9 -6.27 3.27 -15.21
CA PRO A 9 -5.34 3.42 -14.10
C PRO A 9 -6.20 3.71 -12.89
N THR A 10 -6.54 2.65 -12.15
CA THR A 10 -7.20 2.75 -10.88
C THR A 10 -6.09 3.34 -10.05
N ASN A 11 -6.13 4.66 -9.83
CA ASN A 11 -5.29 5.40 -8.91
C ASN A 11 -5.58 4.89 -7.50
N ARG A 12 -5.21 3.63 -7.27
CA ARG A 12 -5.32 2.94 -6.01
C ARG A 12 -3.97 3.07 -5.36
N TYR A 13 -3.98 3.70 -4.22
CA TYR A 13 -2.88 3.84 -3.32
C TYR A 13 -2.96 2.64 -2.37
N TYR A 14 -1.98 1.75 -2.50
CA TYR A 14 -1.84 0.57 -1.66
C TYR A 14 -0.85 0.91 -0.56
N ILE A 15 -1.28 0.75 0.69
CA ILE A 15 -0.47 1.01 1.86
C ILE A 15 0.16 -0.31 2.27
N ILE A 16 1.47 -0.44 2.07
CA ILE A 16 2.27 -1.56 2.55
C ILE A 16 3.11 -1.10 3.74
N TYR A 17 3.38 -2.00 4.66
CA TYR A 17 4.22 -1.73 5.82
C TYR A 17 5.10 -2.93 6.12
N ASP A 18 6.28 -2.68 6.63
CA ASP A 18 7.14 -3.67 7.26
C ASP A 18 7.26 -3.38 8.77
N GLU A 19 8.18 -4.05 9.44
CA GLU A 19 8.48 -3.83 10.85
C GLU A 19 9.13 -2.46 11.15
N TYR A 20 9.69 -1.78 10.15
CA TYR A 20 10.39 -0.50 10.30
C TYR A 20 9.79 0.68 9.52
N SER A 21 9.01 0.45 8.48
CA SER A 21 8.54 1.53 7.59
C SER A 21 7.18 1.24 6.95
N ILE A 22 6.50 2.32 6.55
CA ILE A 22 5.24 2.27 5.81
C ILE A 22 5.46 3.00 4.48
N SER A 23 4.97 2.42 3.38
CA SER A 23 5.10 2.98 2.03
C SER A 23 3.78 2.89 1.28
N ILE A 24 3.52 3.87 0.42
CA ILE A 24 2.40 3.85 -0.51
C ILE A 24 2.92 3.44 -1.89
N CYS A 25 2.36 2.37 -2.43
CA CYS A 25 2.61 1.91 -3.78
C CYS A 25 1.34 2.09 -4.61
N THR A 26 1.49 2.52 -5.86
CA THR A 26 0.37 2.60 -6.82
C THR A 26 0.45 1.51 -7.88
N MET A 27 1.61 0.87 -8.02
CA MET A 27 1.86 -0.22 -8.94
C MET A 27 1.75 -1.57 -8.23
N PHE A 28 1.06 -2.50 -8.87
CA PHE A 28 0.85 -3.83 -8.30
C PHE A 28 2.15 -4.66 -8.25
N ASP A 29 3.05 -4.47 -9.22
CA ASP A 29 4.33 -5.18 -9.29
C ASP A 29 5.21 -4.88 -8.06
N ASP A 30 5.32 -3.59 -7.69
CA ASP A 30 6.06 -3.15 -6.49
C ASP A 30 5.47 -3.73 -5.20
N ILE A 31 4.13 -3.87 -5.13
CA ILE A 31 3.47 -4.48 -3.97
C ILE A 31 3.84 -5.95 -3.88
N CYS A 32 3.77 -6.68 -5.01
CA CYS A 32 4.13 -8.09 -5.03
C CYS A 32 5.58 -8.33 -4.64
N ASP A 33 6.50 -7.49 -5.10
CA ASP A 33 7.91 -7.55 -4.70
C ASP A 33 8.08 -7.29 -3.20
N ALA A 34 7.46 -6.22 -2.68
CA ALA A 34 7.50 -5.91 -1.26
C ALA A 34 6.92 -7.03 -0.38
N LEU A 35 5.78 -7.60 -0.77
CA LEU A 35 5.17 -8.75 -0.09
C LEU A 35 6.08 -9.98 -0.12
N ALA A 36 6.74 -10.24 -1.25
CA ALA A 36 7.71 -11.33 -1.37
C ALA A 36 8.95 -11.10 -0.48
N ASN A 37 9.32 -9.84 -0.26
CA ASN A 37 10.41 -9.43 0.61
C ASN A 37 10.04 -9.38 2.11
N GLY A 38 8.79 -9.71 2.46
CA GLY A 38 8.31 -9.80 3.84
C GLY A 38 7.51 -8.61 4.34
N SER A 39 7.20 -7.62 3.48
CA SER A 39 6.24 -6.57 3.82
C SER A 39 4.82 -7.12 3.90
N VAL A 40 3.93 -6.35 4.53
CA VAL A 40 2.51 -6.68 4.70
C VAL A 40 1.66 -5.56 4.10
N LEU A 41 0.62 -5.93 3.37
CA LEU A 41 -0.36 -4.98 2.87
C LEU A 41 -1.34 -4.60 3.99
N PHE A 42 -1.35 -3.34 4.39
CA PHE A 42 -2.33 -2.80 5.35
C PHE A 42 -3.71 -2.64 4.71
N GLY A 43 -3.75 -2.10 3.49
CA GLY A 43 -4.98 -1.86 2.75
C GLY A 43 -4.75 -1.07 1.47
N TYR A 44 -5.83 -0.74 0.78
CA TYR A 44 -5.79 0.09 -0.43
C TYR A 44 -6.95 1.08 -0.43
N THR A 45 -6.75 2.22 -1.07
CA THR A 45 -7.75 3.27 -1.23
C THR A 45 -7.56 3.96 -2.58
N ASP A 46 -8.63 4.50 -3.13
CA ASP A 46 -8.63 5.31 -4.36
C ASP A 46 -8.46 6.81 -4.10
N CYS A 47 -8.35 7.22 -2.83
CA CYS A 47 -8.15 8.62 -2.42
C CYS A 47 -6.78 8.82 -1.76
N GLU A 48 -5.98 9.74 -2.28
CA GLU A 48 -4.65 10.07 -1.76
C GLU A 48 -4.70 10.60 -0.31
N ASP A 49 -5.64 11.51 -0.01
CA ASP A 49 -5.87 12.01 1.35
C ASP A 49 -6.16 10.87 2.34
N MET A 50 -6.95 9.88 1.91
CA MET A 50 -7.26 8.72 2.73
C MET A 50 -6.03 7.82 2.90
N ALA A 51 -5.21 7.66 1.87
CA ALA A 51 -3.97 6.89 1.94
C ALA A 51 -2.99 7.49 2.94
N HIS A 52 -2.84 8.82 2.92
CA HIS A 52 -2.03 9.55 3.89
C HIS A 52 -2.57 9.42 5.31
N SER A 53 -3.89 9.53 5.49
CA SER A 53 -4.52 9.37 6.80
C SER A 53 -4.32 7.95 7.35
N MET A 54 -4.50 6.92 6.51
CA MET A 54 -4.26 5.52 6.87
C MET A 54 -2.79 5.26 7.21
N MET A 55 -1.86 5.88 6.48
CA MET A 55 -0.44 5.76 6.76
C MET A 55 -0.10 6.31 8.17
N GLY A 56 -0.67 7.45 8.54
CA GLY A 56 -0.51 8.04 9.88
C GLY A 56 -1.09 7.17 10.98
N GLU A 57 -2.28 6.59 10.78
CA GLU A 57 -2.88 5.65 11.74
C GLU A 57 -2.05 4.36 11.87
N CYS A 58 -1.54 3.86 10.75
CA CYS A 58 -0.69 2.67 10.73
C CYS A 58 0.64 2.94 11.48
N PHE A 59 1.21 4.14 11.33
CA PHE A 59 2.42 4.53 12.05
C PHE A 59 2.19 4.57 13.56
N LEU A 60 1.10 5.21 14.01
CA LEU A 60 0.73 5.27 15.42
C LEU A 60 0.44 3.87 15.99
N ALA A 61 -0.16 2.98 15.19
CA ALA A 61 -0.41 1.59 15.61
C ALA A 61 0.89 0.78 15.75
N LEU A 62 1.85 0.96 14.85
CA LEU A 62 3.18 0.32 14.94
C LEU A 62 3.97 0.86 16.14
N GLU A 63 3.98 2.18 16.35
CA GLU A 63 4.64 2.81 17.49
C GLU A 63 4.11 2.29 18.83
N LYS A 64 2.78 2.13 18.95
CA LYS A 64 2.14 1.54 20.13
C LYS A 64 2.45 0.06 20.35
N ARG A 65 2.75 -0.69 19.28
CA ARG A 65 3.05 -2.13 19.37
C ARG A 65 4.49 -2.40 19.79
N ASN A 66 5.40 -1.47 19.52
CA ASN A 66 6.83 -1.59 19.84
C ASN A 66 7.21 -1.03 21.23
N VAL A 67 6.23 -0.63 22.05
CA VAL A 67 6.36 -0.25 23.48
C VAL A 67 5.93 -1.40 24.39
#